data_AF-A0A5B6X2K2-F1
#
_entry.id   AF-A0A5B6X2K2-F1
#
_cell.length_a   1.000
_cell.length_b   1.000
_cell.length_c   1.000
_cell.angle_alpha   90.00
_cell.angle_beta   90.00
_cell.angle_gamma   90.00
#
_symmetry.space_group_name_H-M   'P 1'
#
loop_
_entity.id
_entity.type
_entity.pdbx_description
1 polymer ?
#
loop_
_entity_poly.entity_id
_entity_poly.type
_entity_poly.pdbx_seq_one_letter_code
_entity_poly.pdbx_strand_id
1 'polypeptide(L)'
;MPAILTFAFWDSYFIFNQSLSRMSQFVNCYMNQSNYQEYLKLKSKVEVLQQSQRHFLGEEIADLGTKELEQLEHQLDFSLKKIRSTKMQLMIDQLSELQTKEEVLLETNRNLRMKLDESGPSMRSSWETGEQSIPYNHPPPPPQSEGFFEPLHCNNSLQIGYNPSSVTGEDTATASALAPSGFIPGWML
;
A
#
# COMPACT_ATOMS: atom_id res chain seq x y z
N MET A 1 42.00 -72.85 3.42
CA MET A 1 42.16 -71.66 2.56
C MET A 1 40.86 -70.88 2.30
N PRO A 2 39.68 -71.47 1.99
CA PRO A 2 38.48 -70.67 1.66
C PRO A 2 37.88 -69.88 2.84
N ALA A 3 37.93 -70.42 4.06
CA ALA A 3 37.36 -69.77 5.25
C ALA A 3 38.06 -68.46 5.66
N ILE A 4 39.36 -68.32 5.38
CA ILE A 4 40.15 -67.11 5.70
C ILE A 4 39.73 -65.97 4.77
N LEU A 5 39.51 -66.27 3.49
CA LEU A 5 39.05 -65.28 2.50
C LEU A 5 37.63 -64.79 2.81
N THR A 6 36.73 -65.69 3.23
CA THR A 6 35.37 -65.30 3.64
C THR A 6 35.36 -64.44 4.90
N PHE A 7 36.24 -64.73 5.87
CA PHE A 7 36.38 -63.92 7.08
C PHE A 7 36.93 -62.51 6.77
N ALA A 8 38.00 -62.42 5.97
CA ALA A 8 38.57 -61.14 5.55
C ALA A 8 37.57 -60.30 4.74
N PHE A 9 36.72 -60.95 3.93
CA PHE A 9 35.65 -60.28 3.20
C PHE A 9 34.58 -59.72 4.14
N TRP A 10 34.09 -60.51 5.09
CA TRP A 10 33.10 -60.05 6.07
C TRP A 10 33.64 -58.95 6.99
N ASP A 11 34.90 -59.03 7.39
CA ASP A 11 35.57 -58.00 8.19
C ASP A 11 35.71 -56.69 7.41
N SER A 12 36.13 -56.78 6.14
CA SER A 12 36.17 -55.62 5.23
C SER A 12 34.78 -55.01 5.02
N TYR A 13 33.74 -55.84 4.86
CA TYR A 13 32.35 -55.39 4.72
C TYR A 13 31.85 -54.72 6.01
N PHE A 14 32.17 -55.26 7.18
CA PHE A 14 31.83 -54.66 8.46
C PHE A 14 32.50 -53.30 8.66
N ILE A 15 33.80 -53.21 8.39
CA ILE A 15 34.56 -51.95 8.47
C ILE A 15 34.00 -50.91 7.49
N PHE A 16 33.66 -51.33 6.26
CA PHE A 16 33.03 -50.45 5.27
C PHE A 16 31.69 -49.92 5.75
N ASN A 17 30.79 -50.77 6.26
CA ASN A 17 29.49 -50.35 6.79
C ASN A 17 29.63 -49.44 8.02
N GLN A 18 30.56 -49.75 8.92
CA GLN A 18 30.87 -48.91 10.08
C GLN A 18 31.39 -47.52 9.66
N SER A 19 32.21 -47.47 8.60
CA SER A 19 32.73 -46.23 8.02
C SER A 19 31.62 -45.45 7.31
N LEU A 20 30.73 -46.11 6.57
CA LEU A 20 29.59 -45.49 5.90
C LEU A 20 28.60 -44.87 6.90
N SER A 21 28.33 -45.56 8.01
CA SER A 21 27.48 -45.05 9.09
C SER A 21 28.08 -43.78 9.73
N ARG A 22 29.40 -43.77 9.98
CA ARG A 22 30.11 -42.59 10.48
C ARG A 22 30.09 -41.43 9.49
N MET A 23 30.28 -41.71 8.21
CA MET A 23 30.20 -40.71 7.14
C MET A 23 28.80 -40.08 7.05
N SER A 24 27.76 -40.91 7.15
CA SER A 24 26.36 -40.45 7.16
C SER A 24 26.09 -39.54 8.36
N GLN A 25 26.54 -39.90 9.57
CA GLN A 25 26.43 -39.06 10.76
C GLN A 25 27.20 -37.75 10.62
N PHE A 26 28.41 -37.78 10.06
CA PHE A 26 29.22 -36.59 9.84
C PHE A 26 28.53 -35.62 8.87
N VAL A 27 28.05 -36.13 7.73
CA VAL A 27 27.31 -35.32 6.75
C VAL A 27 26.05 -34.73 7.38
N ASN A 28 25.27 -35.51 8.14
CA ASN A 28 24.07 -35.01 8.82
C ASN A 28 24.39 -33.90 9.82
N CYS A 29 25.40 -34.09 10.68
CA CYS A 29 25.86 -33.07 11.63
C CYS A 29 26.30 -31.78 10.92
N TYR A 30 27.11 -31.91 9.86
CA TYR A 30 27.58 -30.79 9.06
C TYR A 30 26.42 -30.01 8.42
N MET A 31 25.44 -30.72 7.83
CA MET A 31 24.28 -30.09 7.19
C MET A 31 23.39 -29.38 8.21
N ASN A 32 23.14 -29.98 9.38
CA ASN A 32 22.36 -29.33 10.44
C ASN A 32 23.07 -28.09 10.99
N GLN A 33 24.39 -28.17 11.20
CA GLN A 33 25.19 -27.03 11.65
C GLN A 33 25.16 -25.89 10.62
N SER A 34 25.34 -26.23 9.34
CA SER A 34 25.26 -25.26 8.24
C SER A 34 23.87 -24.60 8.18
N ASN A 35 22.80 -25.40 8.23
CA ASN A 35 21.43 -24.90 8.20
C ASN A 35 21.14 -23.98 9.40
N TYR A 36 21.58 -24.37 10.60
CA TYR A 36 21.43 -23.55 11.80
C TYR A 36 22.19 -22.22 11.71
N GLN A 37 23.40 -22.21 11.13
CA GLN A 37 24.15 -20.98 10.88
C GLN A 37 23.43 -20.06 9.90
N GLU A 38 22.88 -20.59 8.80
CA GLU A 38 22.07 -19.81 7.86
C GLU A 38 20.80 -19.26 8.52
N TYR A 39 20.14 -20.05 9.37
CA TYR A 39 19.01 -19.58 10.16
C TYR A 39 19.39 -18.40 11.07
N LEU A 40 20.51 -18.47 11.79
CA LEU A 40 20.97 -17.38 12.66
C LEU A 40 21.28 -16.10 11.87
N LYS A 41 21.91 -16.23 10.70
CA LYS A 41 22.14 -15.09 9.80
C LYS A 41 20.83 -14.45 9.36
N LEU A 42 19.82 -15.26 8.99
CA LEU A 42 18.52 -14.76 8.60
C LEU A 42 17.79 -14.09 9.78
N LYS A 43 17.82 -14.71 10.96
CA LYS A 43 17.22 -14.17 12.18
C LYS A 43 17.80 -12.79 12.53
N SER A 44 19.12 -12.64 12.50
CA SER A 44 19.78 -11.35 12.74
C SER A 44 19.35 -10.28 11.73
N LYS A 45 19.22 -10.64 10.44
CA LYS A 45 18.70 -9.70 9.42
C LYS A 45 17.26 -9.26 9.71
N VAL A 46 16.40 -10.17 10.15
CA VAL A 46 15.01 -9.85 10.52
C VAL A 46 14.97 -8.90 11.70
N GLU A 47 15.78 -9.13 12.73
CA GLU A 47 15.85 -8.27 13.91
C GLU A 47 16.27 -6.84 13.55
N VAL A 48 17.30 -6.69 12.70
CA VAL A 48 17.74 -5.37 12.21
C VAL A 48 16.65 -4.68 11.39
N LEU A 49 15.95 -5.41 10.51
CA LEU A 49 14.86 -4.84 9.71
C LEU A 49 13.69 -4.38 10.57
N GLN A 50 13.30 -5.19 11.57
CA GLN A 50 12.23 -4.86 12.50
C GLN A 50 12.61 -3.64 13.36
N GLN A 51 13.85 -3.56 13.81
CA GLN A 51 14.35 -2.40 14.54
C GLN A 51 14.32 -1.14 13.67
N SER A 52 14.80 -1.23 12.43
CA SER A 52 14.73 -0.12 11.48
C SER A 52 13.30 0.33 11.22
N GLN A 53 12.34 -0.60 11.12
CA GLN A 53 10.92 -0.27 10.99
C GLN A 53 10.41 0.52 12.21
N ARG A 54 10.73 0.08 13.43
CA ARG A 54 10.38 0.81 14.66
C ARG A 54 10.94 2.23 14.65
N HIS A 55 12.20 2.40 14.25
CA HIS A 55 12.80 3.74 14.13
C HIS A 55 12.03 4.63 13.14
N PHE A 56 11.66 4.12 11.96
CA PHE A 56 10.83 4.87 10.99
C PHE A 56 9.44 5.22 11.51
N LEU A 57 8.91 4.43 12.45
CA LEU A 57 7.62 4.66 13.11
C LEU A 57 7.71 5.61 14.30
N GLY A 58 8.89 6.10 14.66
CA GLY A 58 9.05 6.98 15.81
C GLY A 58 9.37 6.26 17.13
N GLU A 59 9.57 4.94 17.10
CA GLU A 59 9.77 4.10 18.28
C GLU A 59 11.28 3.88 18.55
N GLU A 60 11.65 3.64 19.82
CA GLU A 60 13.04 3.35 20.24
C GLU A 60 14.08 4.40 19.81
N ILE A 61 13.66 5.64 19.55
CA ILE A 61 14.54 6.72 19.06
C ILE A 61 15.54 7.19 20.11
N ALA A 62 15.23 7.04 21.40
CA ALA A 62 16.07 7.54 22.49
C ALA A 62 17.50 6.98 22.49
N ASP A 63 17.70 5.81 21.88
CA ASP A 63 19.00 5.13 21.82
C ASP A 63 19.83 5.55 20.59
N LEU A 64 19.26 6.34 19.66
CA LEU A 64 19.94 6.82 18.46
C LEU A 64 20.81 8.05 18.76
N GLY A 65 22.01 8.09 18.17
CA GLY A 65 22.87 9.26 18.19
C GLY A 65 22.36 10.38 17.27
N THR A 66 22.84 11.61 17.45
CA THR A 66 22.43 12.76 16.63
C THR A 66 22.64 12.56 15.14
N LYS A 67 23.76 11.95 14.73
CA LYS A 67 24.06 11.65 13.33
C LYS A 67 23.11 10.63 12.72
N GLU A 68 22.72 9.61 13.50
CA GLU A 68 21.80 8.57 13.04
C GLU A 68 20.39 9.13 12.93
N LEU A 69 20.02 10.04 13.86
CA LEU A 69 18.75 10.76 13.82
C LEU A 69 18.63 11.68 12.60
N GLU A 70 19.68 12.44 12.28
CA GLU A 70 19.73 13.27 11.05
C GLU A 70 19.59 12.41 9.79
N GLN A 71 20.24 11.24 9.75
CA GLN A 71 20.10 10.32 8.61
C GLN A 71 18.67 9.78 8.49
N LEU A 72 18.06 9.41 9.61
CA LEU A 72 16.68 8.92 9.66
C LEU A 72 15.70 9.99 9.17
N GLU A 73 15.84 11.23 9.66
CA GLU A 73 15.06 12.39 9.22
C GLU A 73 15.20 12.63 7.72
N HIS A 74 16.44 12.68 7.21
CA HIS A 74 16.69 12.84 5.78
C HIS A 74 16.05 11.74 4.93
N GLN A 75 16.09 10.49 5.40
CA GLN A 75 15.48 9.37 4.69
C GLN A 75 13.95 9.46 4.68
N LEU A 76 13.33 9.86 5.79
CA LEU A 76 11.89 10.10 5.88
C LEU A 76 11.46 11.24 4.97
N ASP A 77 12.13 12.38 5.04
CA ASP A 77 11.86 13.57 4.21
C ASP A 77 11.96 13.26 2.72
N PHE A 78 13.03 12.59 2.31
CA PHE A 78 13.22 12.19 0.91
C PHE A 78 12.09 11.27 0.43
N SER A 79 11.74 10.26 1.24
CA SER A 79 10.70 9.28 0.91
C SER A 79 9.32 9.94 0.84
N LEU A 80 9.01 10.83 1.78
CA LEU A 80 7.75 11.59 1.80
C LEU A 80 7.62 12.51 0.60
N LYS A 81 8.69 13.25 0.25
CA LYS A 81 8.72 14.08 -0.97
C LYS A 81 8.46 13.25 -2.22
N LYS A 82 9.07 12.06 -2.31
CA LYS A 82 8.84 11.14 -3.43
C LYS A 82 7.39 10.65 -3.49
N ILE A 83 6.83 10.18 -2.38
CA ILE A 83 5.43 9.73 -2.30
C ILE A 83 4.47 10.85 -2.72
N ARG A 84 4.67 12.05 -2.17
CA ARG A 84 3.87 13.23 -2.49
C ARG A 84 3.94 13.57 -3.97
N SER A 85 5.15 13.61 -4.53
CA SER A 85 5.37 13.88 -5.96
C SER A 85 4.68 12.85 -6.85
N THR A 86 4.83 11.55 -6.56
CA THR A 86 4.16 10.48 -7.31
C THR A 86 2.64 10.58 -7.22
N LYS A 87 2.08 10.84 -6.03
CA LYS A 87 0.64 11.01 -5.84
C LYS A 87 0.11 12.22 -6.60
N MET A 88 0.84 13.33 -6.55
CA MET A 88 0.49 14.56 -7.26
C MET A 88 0.52 14.34 -8.78
N GLN A 89 1.57 13.70 -9.31
CA GLN A 89 1.66 13.40 -10.73
C GLN A 89 0.48 12.54 -11.19
N LEU A 90 0.15 11.48 -10.43
CA LEU A 90 -1.00 10.62 -10.74
C LEU A 90 -2.32 11.41 -10.79
N MET A 91 -2.54 12.32 -9.84
CA MET A 91 -3.74 13.17 -9.83
C MET A 91 -3.79 14.13 -11.02
N ILE A 92 -2.65 14.71 -11.40
CA ILE A 92 -2.54 15.59 -12.57
C ILE A 92 -2.84 14.80 -13.85
N ASP A 93 -2.29 13.60 -13.98
CA ASP A 93 -2.50 12.73 -15.14
C ASP A 93 -4.00 12.37 -15.27
N GLN A 94 -4.63 11.95 -14.16
CA GLN A 94 -6.07 11.66 -14.13
C GLN A 94 -6.93 12.87 -14.48
N LEU A 95 -6.58 14.06 -13.97
CA LEU A 95 -7.28 15.29 -14.31
C LEU A 95 -7.19 15.59 -15.82
N SER A 96 -6.00 15.44 -16.40
CA SER A 96 -5.77 15.68 -17.83
C SER A 96 -6.54 14.71 -18.73
N GLU A 97 -6.61 13.44 -18.34
CA GLU A 97 -7.39 12.41 -19.03
C GLU A 97 -8.88 12.75 -19.01
N LEU A 98 -9.41 13.13 -17.85
CA LEU A 98 -10.82 13.51 -17.70
C LEU A 98 -11.16 14.77 -18.51
N GLN A 99 -10.29 15.78 -18.51
CA GLN A 99 -10.48 16.99 -19.31
C GLN A 99 -10.51 16.69 -20.81
N THR A 100 -9.61 15.81 -21.28
CA THR A 100 -9.59 15.38 -22.68
C THR A 100 -10.89 14.64 -23.04
N LYS A 101 -11.36 13.77 -22.15
CA LYS A 101 -12.61 13.03 -22.34
C LYS A 101 -13.83 13.97 -22.36
N GLU A 102 -13.85 14.97 -21.48
CA GLU A 102 -14.88 16.00 -21.46
C GLU A 102 -14.93 16.74 -22.80
N GLU A 103 -13.79 17.17 -23.33
CA GLU A 103 -13.72 17.87 -24.61
C GLU A 103 -14.27 17.02 -25.78
N VAL A 104 -13.86 15.75 -25.86
CA VAL A 104 -14.35 14.81 -26.88
C VAL A 104 -15.87 14.61 -26.75
N LEU A 105 -16.39 14.47 -25.53
CA LEU A 105 -17.82 14.31 -25.29
C LEU A 105 -18.61 15.56 -25.66
N LEU A 106 -18.10 16.74 -25.35
CA LEU A 106 -18.72 18.02 -25.74
C LEU A 106 -18.78 18.17 -27.26
N GLU A 107 -17.69 17.84 -27.96
CA GLU A 107 -17.64 17.93 -29.41
C GLU A 107 -18.56 16.90 -30.08
N THR A 108 -18.58 15.65 -29.59
CA THR A 108 -19.53 14.65 -30.10
C THR A 108 -20.98 15.04 -29.82
N ASN A 109 -21.30 15.58 -28.64
CA ASN A 109 -22.65 16.05 -28.32
C ASN A 109 -23.08 17.22 -29.22
N ARG A 110 -22.18 18.18 -29.48
CA ARG A 110 -22.42 19.29 -30.42
C ARG A 110 -22.75 18.77 -31.81
N ASN A 111 -21.96 17.84 -32.33
CA ASN A 111 -22.19 17.25 -33.66
C ASN A 111 -23.53 16.50 -33.73
N LEU A 112 -23.91 15.76 -32.68
CA LEU A 112 -25.20 15.07 -32.62
C LEU A 112 -26.38 16.06 -32.59
N ARG A 113 -26.27 17.15 -31.83
CA ARG A 113 -27.28 18.22 -31.79
C ARG A 113 -27.50 18.84 -33.17
N MET A 114 -26.42 19.18 -33.88
CA MET A 114 -26.51 19.71 -35.25
C MET A 114 -27.21 18.73 -36.20
N LYS A 115 -26.85 17.44 -36.15
CA LYS A 115 -27.51 16.41 -36.98
C LYS A 115 -28.98 16.22 -36.65
N LEU A 116 -29.37 16.37 -35.38
CA LEU A 116 -30.78 16.30 -34.97
C LEU A 116 -31.56 17.47 -35.56
N ASP A 117 -31.02 18.68 -35.48
CA ASP A 117 -31.64 19.88 -36.06
C ASP A 117 -31.78 19.77 -37.58
N GLU A 118 -30.81 19.17 -38.27
CA GLU A 118 -30.84 18.91 -39.72
C GLU A 118 -31.85 17.81 -40.12
N SER A 119 -32.11 16.83 -39.25
CA SER A 119 -33.00 15.69 -39.54
C SER A 119 -34.51 16.00 -39.49
N GLY A 120 -34.89 17.23 -39.13
CA GLY A 120 -36.27 17.70 -39.14
C GLY A 120 -37.18 17.09 -38.07
N PRO A 121 -38.42 17.61 -37.92
CA PRO A 121 -39.32 17.29 -36.79
C PRO A 121 -39.77 15.83 -36.74
N SER A 122 -39.65 15.06 -37.84
CA SER A 122 -40.03 13.65 -37.89
C SER A 122 -39.12 12.74 -37.07
N MET A 123 -37.84 13.11 -36.87
CA MET A 123 -36.92 12.33 -36.03
C MET A 123 -37.00 12.81 -34.57
N ARG A 124 -37.19 14.11 -34.35
CA ARG A 124 -37.33 14.74 -33.01
C ARG A 124 -38.53 14.21 -32.21
N SER A 125 -39.68 13.99 -32.86
CA SER A 125 -40.87 13.41 -32.21
C SER A 125 -40.67 11.98 -31.71
N SER A 126 -39.76 11.21 -32.34
CA SER A 126 -39.46 9.83 -31.94
C SER A 126 -38.68 9.74 -30.62
N TRP A 127 -37.90 10.76 -30.27
CA TRP A 127 -37.13 10.81 -29.02
C TRP A 127 -37.91 11.50 -27.89
N GLU A 128 -38.74 12.50 -28.21
CA GLU A 128 -39.61 13.18 -27.23
C GLU A 128 -40.80 12.30 -26.78
N THR A 129 -41.23 11.33 -27.59
CA THR A 129 -42.30 10.36 -27.23
C THR A 129 -41.87 9.37 -26.12
N GLY A 130 -40.56 9.22 -25.86
CA GLY A 130 -40.06 8.40 -24.75
C GLY A 130 -40.13 9.06 -23.37
N GLU A 131 -40.36 10.38 -23.30
CA GLU A 131 -40.34 11.15 -22.05
C GLU A 131 -41.72 11.70 -21.64
N GLN A 132 -42.73 11.63 -22.52
CA GLN A 132 -44.10 12.03 -22.18
C GLN A 132 -44.98 10.83 -21.79
N SER A 133 -44.71 10.26 -20.63
CA SER A 133 -45.70 9.69 -19.68
C SER A 133 -45.08 8.59 -18.81
N ILE A 134 -44.41 8.96 -17.72
CA ILE A 134 -44.39 8.13 -16.53
C ILE A 134 -44.82 9.03 -15.37
N PRO A 135 -46.04 8.84 -14.81
CA PRO A 135 -46.41 9.48 -13.56
C PRO A 135 -45.47 8.92 -12.49
N TYR A 136 -44.64 9.78 -11.90
CA TYR A 136 -43.91 9.47 -10.68
C TYR A 136 -44.90 9.27 -9.52
N ASN A 137 -45.53 8.10 -9.45
CA ASN A 137 -46.07 7.58 -8.21
C ASN A 137 -44.93 6.82 -7.54
N HIS A 138 -44.21 7.48 -6.64
CA HIS A 138 -43.33 6.81 -5.68
C HIS A 138 -44.20 6.01 -4.69
N PRO A 139 -44.13 4.68 -4.63
CA PRO A 139 -44.49 3.95 -3.43
C PRO A 139 -43.37 4.20 -2.39
N PRO A 140 -43.69 4.30 -1.08
CA PRO A 140 -42.64 4.36 -0.07
C PRO A 140 -41.81 3.07 -0.13
N PRO A 141 -40.46 3.15 -0.08
CA PRO A 141 -39.62 1.97 -0.15
C PRO A 141 -39.84 1.09 1.11
N PRO A 142 -39.91 -0.25 0.98
CA PRO A 142 -39.88 -1.14 2.13
C PRO A 142 -38.54 -1.00 2.86
N PRO A 143 -38.49 -1.23 4.19
CA PRO A 143 -37.21 -1.25 4.87
C PRO A 143 -36.42 -2.47 4.36
N GLN A 144 -35.09 -2.35 4.34
CA GLN A 144 -34.09 -3.43 4.16
C GLN A 144 -33.41 -3.47 2.77
N SER A 145 -32.23 -2.86 2.67
CA SER A 145 -30.94 -3.56 2.86
C SER A 145 -29.82 -2.55 2.59
N GLU A 146 -29.10 -2.18 3.64
CA GLU A 146 -27.86 -1.42 3.54
C GLU A 146 -26.86 -2.20 2.68
N GLY A 147 -26.30 -1.54 1.67
CA GLY A 147 -25.23 -2.13 0.88
C GLY A 147 -25.27 -1.65 -0.56
N PHE A 148 -24.63 -0.51 -0.83
CA PHE A 148 -23.66 -0.34 -1.91
C PHE A 148 -23.18 1.12 -2.02
N PHE A 149 -22.74 1.73 -0.93
CA PHE A 149 -21.79 2.85 -1.01
C PHE A 149 -20.98 2.78 0.28
N GLU A 150 -19.77 2.27 0.17
CA GLU A 150 -18.77 2.39 1.21
C GLU A 150 -17.92 3.61 0.83
N PRO A 151 -18.08 4.77 1.50
CA PRO A 151 -17.06 5.80 1.45
C PRO A 151 -15.78 5.14 1.93
N LEU A 152 -14.70 5.19 1.14
CA LEU A 152 -13.40 4.68 1.54
C LEU A 152 -13.02 5.33 2.87
N HIS A 153 -13.26 4.60 3.96
CA HIS A 153 -12.90 4.99 5.30
C HIS A 153 -11.39 4.82 5.37
N CYS A 154 -10.66 5.91 5.12
CA CYS A 154 -9.25 5.99 5.40
C CYS A 154 -9.06 5.65 6.89
N ASN A 155 -8.66 4.42 7.16
CA ASN A 155 -8.45 3.93 8.51
C ASN A 155 -7.15 4.56 9.04
N ASN A 156 -7.26 5.78 9.58
CA ASN A 156 -6.21 6.38 10.39
C ASN A 156 -6.21 5.72 11.77
N SER A 157 -5.87 4.43 11.85
CA SER A 157 -5.62 3.74 13.12
C SER A 157 -4.20 4.02 13.66
N LEU A 158 -3.71 5.25 13.48
CA LEU A 158 -2.65 5.79 14.32
C LEU A 158 -3.28 6.91 15.15
N GLN A 159 -3.96 6.51 16.22
CA GLN A 159 -4.16 7.40 17.37
C GLN A 159 -2.77 7.72 17.92
N ILE A 160 -2.12 8.76 17.37
CA ILE A 160 -1.10 9.48 18.12
C ILE A 160 -1.84 10.03 19.34
N GLY A 161 -1.57 9.44 20.49
CA GLY A 161 -2.17 9.80 21.76
C GLY A 161 -1.78 11.23 22.12
N TYR A 162 -2.63 12.19 21.76
CA TYR A 162 -2.58 13.52 22.34
C TYR A 162 -3.42 13.50 23.62
N ASN A 163 -2.75 13.50 24.77
CA ASN A 163 -3.38 13.68 26.06
C ASN A 163 -3.29 15.18 26.42
N PRO A 164 -4.38 15.97 26.37
CA PRO A 164 -4.32 17.37 26.73
C PRO A 164 -4.48 17.47 28.25
N SER A 165 -3.38 17.26 28.97
CA SER A 165 -3.31 17.63 30.38
C SER A 165 -2.10 18.54 30.59
N SER A 166 -2.41 19.75 31.05
CA SER A 166 -1.52 20.88 31.40
C SER A 166 -0.93 21.67 30.22
N VAL A 167 -1.49 22.85 29.95
CA VAL A 167 -0.89 24.12 30.38
C VAL A 167 -1.97 25.21 30.31
N THR A 168 -2.08 25.90 31.44
CA THR A 168 -2.94 27.04 31.75
C THR A 168 -2.49 28.30 31.00
N GLY A 169 -3.43 29.06 30.47
CA GLY A 169 -3.37 30.54 30.51
C GLY A 169 -3.09 31.31 29.21
N GLU A 170 -4.04 32.18 28.89
CA GLU A 170 -3.90 33.52 28.26
C GLU A 170 -4.01 33.64 26.72
N ASP A 171 -5.23 34.01 26.30
CA ASP A 171 -5.60 35.17 25.47
C ASP A 171 -4.81 35.48 24.19
N THR A 172 -5.50 35.47 23.03
CA THR A 172 -6.11 36.68 22.44
C THR A 172 -6.75 36.33 21.08
N ALA A 173 -7.99 36.76 20.89
CA ALA A 173 -8.76 36.60 19.65
C ALA A 173 -8.30 37.55 18.53
N THR A 174 -8.37 37.12 17.28
CA THR A 174 -9.08 37.87 16.20
C THR A 174 -9.19 37.05 14.92
N ALA A 175 -10.42 36.92 14.43
CA ALA A 175 -10.73 36.43 13.09
C ALA A 175 -10.42 37.51 12.05
N SER A 176 -9.93 37.12 10.87
CA SER A 176 -10.30 37.78 9.63
C SER A 176 -10.13 36.84 8.44
N ALA A 177 -11.26 36.52 7.81
CA ALA A 177 -11.33 35.97 6.48
C ALA A 177 -10.74 36.96 5.47
N LEU A 178 -9.98 36.44 4.50
CA LEU A 178 -10.05 36.70 3.05
C LEU A 178 -8.69 36.35 2.43
N ALA A 179 -8.58 35.19 1.77
CA ALA A 179 -7.44 34.87 0.91
C ALA A 179 -7.95 34.58 -0.51
N PRO A 180 -7.66 35.45 -1.50
CA PRO A 180 -7.85 35.12 -2.90
C PRO A 180 -6.67 34.28 -3.40
N SER A 181 -6.99 33.22 -4.15
CA SER A 181 -6.13 32.43 -5.05
C SER A 181 -4.64 32.29 -4.69
N GLY A 182 -4.25 31.09 -4.23
CA GLY A 182 -2.84 30.67 -4.22
C GLY A 182 -2.36 29.98 -2.95
N PHE A 183 -3.25 29.58 -2.04
CA PHE A 183 -2.83 28.83 -0.87
C PHE A 183 -2.50 27.38 -1.27
N ILE A 184 -1.22 27.13 -1.54
CA ILE A 184 -0.67 25.78 -1.53
C ILE A 184 -0.70 25.35 -0.06
N PRO A 185 -1.49 24.34 0.32
CA PRO A 185 -1.53 23.91 1.71
C PRO A 185 -0.14 23.47 2.17
N GLY A 186 0.19 23.65 3.45
CA GLY A 186 1.51 23.26 3.99
C GLY A 186 1.87 21.78 3.79
N TRP A 187 0.89 20.92 3.51
CA TRP A 187 1.11 19.51 3.13
C TRP A 187 1.58 19.30 1.68
N MET A 188 1.55 20.33 0.83
CA MET A 188 1.99 20.32 -0.57
C MET A 188 3.42 20.85 -0.78
N LEU A 189 4.06 21.44 0.23
CA LEU A 189 5.46 21.88 0.20
C LEU A 189 6.45 20.73 0.49
#